data_AF-A0A9W9V5W3-F1
#
_entry.id   AF-A0A9W9V5W3-F1
#
_cell.length_a   1.000
_cell.length_b   1.000
_cell.length_c   1.000
_cell.angle_alpha   90.00
_cell.angle_beta   90.00
_cell.angle_gamma   90.00
#
_symmetry.space_group_name_H-M   'P 1'
#
loop_
_entity.id
_entity.type
_entity.pdbx_description
1 polymer ?
#
loop_
_entity_poly.entity_id
_entity_poly.type
_entity_poly.pdbx_seq_one_letter_code
_entity_poly.pdbx_strand_id
1 'polypeptide(L)'
;MNNMELMHLPNELLEHIVEYTLPEGFDRLALTCKRFHVLCTPFLAYHNRLRWHFQKFHYKTKKVVKSRLAILQIPDVVSSGFNLITRIAVDPVVAHYIQEADFVKDSEISMGKPRDFVTDGSHDEAMMRMLAGSHIKQAGLDWKEYWVVIQEDLNDGRYSQHAAAFALTLLPNVKFLGLPKWWKPPAAPDKLIDTMISKARNNLSCNTCLAQRSEG
;
A
#
# COMPACT_ATOMS: atom_id res chain seq x y z
N MET A 1 -6.00 0.35 28.98
CA MET A 1 -6.36 -1.08 29.07
C MET A 1 -5.21 -1.80 29.74
N ASN A 2 -5.45 -2.37 30.91
CA ASN A 2 -4.43 -3.10 31.65
C ASN A 2 -4.22 -4.48 31.00
N ASN A 3 -2.97 -4.88 30.80
CA ASN A 3 -2.55 -6.12 30.12
C ASN A 3 -3.18 -7.41 30.75
N MET A 4 -3.68 -7.32 31.98
CA MET A 4 -4.36 -8.42 32.68
C MET A 4 -5.73 -8.78 32.10
N GLU A 5 -6.53 -7.82 31.62
CA GLU A 5 -7.89 -8.12 31.12
C GLU A 5 -7.88 -8.81 29.76
N LEU A 6 -6.92 -8.45 28.90
CA LEU A 6 -6.75 -9.06 27.57
C LEU A 6 -6.40 -10.55 27.66
N MET A 7 -5.70 -10.95 28.73
CA MET A 7 -5.29 -12.33 28.97
C MET A 7 -6.45 -13.22 29.46
N HIS A 8 -7.63 -12.66 29.75
CA HIS A 8 -8.83 -13.44 30.05
C HIS A 8 -9.66 -13.79 28.81
N LEU A 9 -9.32 -13.24 27.63
CA LEU A 9 -10.02 -13.59 26.40
C LEU A 9 -9.71 -15.03 25.98
N PRO A 10 -10.67 -15.74 25.36
CA PRO A 10 -10.45 -17.01 24.67
C PRO A 10 -9.38 -16.90 23.57
N ASN A 11 -8.72 -18.01 23.24
CA ASN A 11 -7.64 -18.03 22.24
C ASN A 11 -8.15 -17.59 20.86
N GLU A 12 -9.38 -17.92 20.51
CA GLU A 12 -10.02 -17.61 19.23
C GLU A 12 -10.10 -16.09 19.02
N LEU A 13 -10.43 -15.33 20.08
CA LEU A 13 -10.46 -13.87 20.01
C LEU A 13 -9.05 -13.28 19.94
N LEU A 14 -8.08 -13.89 20.62
CA LEU A 14 -6.69 -13.46 20.56
C LEU A 14 -6.05 -13.75 19.19
N GLU A 15 -6.42 -14.85 18.54
CA GLU A 15 -5.99 -15.20 17.18
C GLU A 15 -6.48 -14.16 16.18
N HIS A 16 -7.75 -13.72 16.28
CA HIS A 16 -8.23 -12.62 15.47
C HIS A 16 -7.46 -11.32 15.74
N ILE A 17 -7.15 -10.99 17.00
CA ILE A 17 -6.33 -9.81 17.31
C ILE A 17 -4.96 -9.91 16.63
N VAL A 18 -4.31 -11.07 16.67
CA VAL A 18 -3.02 -11.31 16.01
C VAL A 18 -3.15 -11.15 14.49
N GLU A 19 -4.20 -11.70 13.88
CA GLU A 19 -4.47 -11.61 12.44
C GLU A 19 -4.65 -10.15 11.97
N TYR A 20 -5.31 -9.31 12.77
CA TYR A 20 -5.51 -7.88 12.47
C TYR A 20 -4.37 -6.98 12.98
N THR A 21 -3.32 -7.53 13.59
CA THR A 21 -2.22 -6.73 14.12
C THR A 21 -1.33 -6.21 13.00
N LEU A 22 -1.19 -4.89 12.94
CA LEU A 22 -0.34 -4.22 11.96
C LEU A 22 1.16 -4.52 12.16
N PRO A 23 1.98 -4.45 11.09
CA PRO A 23 3.40 -4.80 11.13
C PRO A 23 4.23 -4.08 12.20
N GLU A 24 3.88 -2.84 12.54
CA GLU A 24 4.56 -1.98 13.52
C GLU A 24 4.35 -2.47 14.95
N GLY A 25 3.21 -3.13 15.20
CA GLY A 25 2.84 -3.69 16.50
C GLY A 25 3.10 -5.18 16.63
N PHE A 26 3.25 -5.90 15.52
CA PHE A 26 3.30 -7.37 15.50
C PHE A 26 4.45 -7.94 16.35
N ASP A 27 5.69 -7.45 16.14
CA ASP A 27 6.85 -7.92 16.90
C ASP A 27 6.70 -7.61 18.39
N ARG A 28 6.12 -6.44 18.73
CA ARG A 28 5.88 -6.05 20.13
C ARG A 28 4.84 -6.96 20.78
N LEU A 29 3.76 -7.28 20.05
CA LEU A 29 2.71 -8.19 20.52
C LEU A 29 3.30 -9.57 20.82
N ALA A 30 4.09 -10.12 19.90
CA ALA A 30 4.74 -11.42 20.08
C ALA A 30 5.67 -11.47 21.31
N LEU A 31 6.27 -10.34 21.68
CA LEU A 31 7.18 -10.20 22.83
C LEU A 31 6.47 -9.91 24.17
N THR A 32 5.15 -9.65 24.18
CA THR A 32 4.45 -9.28 25.42
C THR A 32 4.41 -10.42 26.45
N CYS A 33 4.07 -11.64 26.02
CA CYS A 33 3.99 -12.81 26.91
C CYS A 33 4.10 -14.13 26.13
N LYS A 34 4.30 -15.24 26.85
CA LYS A 34 4.39 -16.59 26.25
C LYS A 34 3.15 -16.97 25.43
N ARG A 35 1.96 -16.52 25.83
CA ARG A 35 0.70 -16.84 25.14
C ARG A 35 0.67 -16.17 23.76
N PHE A 36 0.89 -14.86 23.68
CA PHE A 36 0.97 -14.16 22.41
C PHE A 36 2.14 -14.63 21.56
N HIS A 37 3.29 -14.97 22.16
CA HIS A 37 4.38 -15.57 21.41
C HIS A 37 3.94 -16.83 20.65
N VAL A 38 3.22 -17.75 21.32
CA VAL A 38 2.68 -18.97 20.69
C VAL A 38 1.66 -18.63 19.60
N LEU A 39 0.72 -17.71 19.86
CA LEU A 39 -0.32 -17.31 18.90
C LEU A 39 0.23 -16.57 17.68
N CYS A 40 1.30 -15.78 17.83
CA CYS A 40 1.96 -15.08 16.73
C CYS A 40 2.87 -16.01 15.90
N THR A 41 3.34 -17.12 16.47
CA THR A 41 4.33 -18.01 15.83
C THR A 41 3.88 -18.48 14.43
N PRO A 42 2.62 -18.94 14.21
CA PRO A 42 2.14 -19.33 12.88
C PRO A 42 2.20 -18.20 11.83
N PHE A 43 2.04 -16.94 12.26
CA PHE A 43 2.00 -15.79 11.37
C PHE A 43 3.39 -15.22 11.05
N LEU A 44 4.44 -15.63 11.77
CA LEU A 44 5.82 -15.15 11.54
C LEU A 44 6.28 -15.37 10.11
N ALA A 45 5.99 -16.53 9.52
CA ALA A 45 6.37 -16.83 8.14
C ALA A 45 5.72 -15.86 7.14
N TYR A 46 4.45 -15.51 7.36
CA TYR A 46 3.71 -14.55 6.55
C TYR A 46 4.30 -13.13 6.68
N HIS A 47 4.46 -12.63 7.90
CA HIS A 47 5.01 -11.29 8.15
C HIS A 47 6.47 -11.16 7.67
N ASN A 48 7.29 -12.19 7.84
CA ASN A 48 8.66 -12.22 7.32
C ASN A 48 8.70 -12.22 5.79
N ARG A 49 7.81 -12.97 5.13
CA ARG A 49 7.70 -12.97 3.66
C ARG A 49 7.35 -11.57 3.15
N LEU A 50 6.36 -10.91 3.74
CA LEU A 50 5.96 -9.57 3.34
C LEU A 50 7.06 -8.54 3.61
N ARG A 51 7.68 -8.58 4.79
CA ARG A 51 8.83 -7.73 5.13
C ARG A 51 9.96 -7.87 4.10
N TRP A 52 10.32 -9.10 3.76
CA TRP A 52 11.37 -9.36 2.76
C TRP A 52 11.02 -8.83 1.37
N HIS A 53 9.74 -8.91 0.97
CA HIS A 53 9.28 -8.45 -0.34
C HIS A 53 9.12 -6.93 -0.44
N PHE A 54 8.58 -6.29 0.60
CA PHE A 54 8.04 -4.94 0.51
C PHE A 54 8.79 -3.90 1.33
N GLN A 55 9.61 -4.28 2.32
CA GLN A 55 10.32 -3.29 3.15
C GLN A 55 11.17 -2.32 2.31
N LYS A 56 11.88 -2.87 1.32
CA LYS A 56 12.64 -2.13 0.30
C LYS A 56 12.02 -2.37 -1.07
N PHE A 57 10.87 -1.74 -1.28
CA PHE A 57 10.06 -1.91 -2.46
C PHE A 57 10.73 -1.30 -3.69
N HIS A 58 10.80 -2.09 -4.75
CA HIS A 58 11.11 -1.65 -6.10
C HIS A 58 10.39 -2.57 -7.09
N TYR A 59 10.04 -2.04 -8.26
CA TYR A 59 9.44 -2.84 -9.31
C TYR A 59 10.42 -3.92 -9.82
N LYS A 60 9.97 -5.18 -9.84
CA LYS A 60 10.84 -6.33 -10.18
C LYS A 60 11.02 -6.46 -11.70
N THR A 61 11.99 -5.75 -12.27
CA THR A 61 12.20 -5.70 -13.74
C THR A 61 13.11 -6.77 -14.33
N LYS A 62 13.94 -7.50 -13.56
CA LYS A 62 14.96 -8.39 -14.18
C LYS A 62 14.60 -9.88 -14.27
N LYS A 63 13.64 -10.38 -13.46
CA LYS A 63 13.29 -11.83 -13.42
C LYS A 63 11.94 -12.17 -14.08
N VAL A 64 11.08 -11.18 -14.29
CA VAL A 64 9.68 -11.38 -14.72
C VAL A 64 9.48 -11.15 -16.23
N VAL A 65 10.51 -10.67 -16.93
CA VAL A 65 10.44 -10.22 -18.34
C VAL A 65 10.28 -11.36 -19.35
N LYS A 66 10.31 -12.64 -18.92
CA LYS A 66 10.22 -13.76 -19.85
C LYS A 66 8.80 -14.18 -20.24
N SER A 67 7.75 -13.89 -19.45
CA SER A 67 6.37 -14.21 -19.83
C SER A 67 5.30 -13.50 -18.98
N ARG A 68 4.12 -13.28 -19.58
CA ARG A 68 2.88 -12.85 -18.89
C ARG A 68 2.56 -13.73 -17.69
N LEU A 69 2.74 -15.04 -17.85
CA LEU A 69 2.49 -16.03 -16.80
C LEU A 69 3.34 -15.76 -15.56
N ALA A 70 4.60 -15.32 -15.72
CA ALA A 70 5.45 -15.01 -14.57
C ALA A 70 5.00 -13.78 -13.78
N ILE A 71 4.39 -12.77 -14.42
CA ILE A 71 3.84 -11.59 -13.73
C ILE A 71 2.64 -11.99 -12.89
N LEU A 72 1.75 -12.82 -13.45
CA LEU A 72 0.48 -13.19 -12.83
C LEU A 72 0.58 -14.36 -11.83
N GLN A 73 1.64 -15.18 -11.92
CA GLN A 73 1.77 -16.40 -11.09
C GLN A 73 2.73 -16.26 -9.91
N ILE A 74 3.64 -15.28 -9.90
CA ILE A 74 4.59 -15.13 -8.80
C ILE A 74 3.95 -14.27 -7.70
N PRO A 75 3.75 -14.82 -6.48
CA PRO A 75 3.24 -14.04 -5.37
C PRO A 75 4.10 -12.80 -5.12
N ASP A 76 3.46 -11.68 -4.79
CA ASP A 76 4.13 -10.44 -4.40
C ASP A 76 5.04 -9.83 -5.51
N VAL A 77 4.80 -10.15 -6.79
CA VAL A 77 5.38 -9.42 -7.92
C VAL A 77 4.50 -8.23 -8.26
N VAL A 78 5.15 -7.06 -8.36
CA VAL A 78 4.52 -5.80 -8.70
C VAL A 78 5.31 -5.16 -9.83
N SER A 79 4.64 -4.86 -10.94
CA SER A 79 5.25 -4.33 -12.18
C SER A 79 4.84 -2.90 -12.52
N SER A 80 3.83 -2.36 -11.87
CA SER A 80 3.32 -1.00 -12.07
C SER A 80 2.64 -0.47 -10.81
N GLY A 81 2.42 0.83 -10.73
CA GLY A 81 1.60 1.44 -9.67
C GLY A 81 0.21 0.81 -9.56
N PHE A 82 -0.41 0.44 -10.69
CA PHE A 82 -1.69 -0.28 -10.71
C PHE A 82 -1.61 -1.66 -10.02
N ASN A 83 -0.56 -2.44 -10.31
CA ASN A 83 -0.36 -3.73 -9.64
C ASN A 83 -0.11 -3.57 -8.14
N LEU A 84 0.53 -2.46 -7.74
CA LEU A 84 0.77 -2.18 -6.32
C LEU A 84 -0.56 -1.90 -5.60
N ILE A 85 -1.40 -1.06 -6.19
CA ILE A 85 -2.70 -0.69 -5.61
C ILE A 85 -3.58 -1.94 -5.46
N THR A 86 -3.62 -2.78 -6.48
CA THR A 86 -4.44 -3.99 -6.47
C THR A 86 -3.91 -5.03 -5.49
N ARG A 87 -2.58 -5.14 -5.34
CA ARG A 87 -1.96 -5.95 -4.27
C ARG A 87 -2.36 -5.46 -2.87
N ILE A 88 -2.36 -4.14 -2.65
CA ILE A 88 -2.78 -3.51 -1.38
C ILE A 88 -4.29 -3.69 -1.17
N ALA A 89 -5.10 -3.64 -2.22
CA ALA A 89 -6.54 -3.85 -2.12
C ALA A 89 -6.88 -5.27 -1.63
N VAL A 90 -6.09 -6.27 -2.05
CA VAL A 90 -6.24 -7.66 -1.61
C VAL A 90 -5.67 -7.89 -0.21
N ASP A 91 -4.58 -7.20 0.15
CA ASP A 91 -3.91 -7.34 1.45
C ASP A 91 -3.38 -5.97 1.92
N PRO A 92 -4.20 -5.21 2.66
CA PRO A 92 -3.85 -3.85 3.08
C PRO A 92 -2.58 -3.79 3.94
N VAL A 93 -2.22 -4.90 4.62
CA VAL A 93 -1.01 -5.01 5.46
C VAL A 93 0.26 -4.79 4.64
N VAL A 94 0.24 -5.08 3.34
CA VAL A 94 1.37 -4.83 2.41
C VAL A 94 1.83 -3.38 2.45
N ALA A 95 0.89 -2.42 2.48
CA ALA A 95 1.22 -1.00 2.49
C ALA A 95 2.06 -0.60 3.70
N HIS A 96 1.77 -1.19 4.86
CA HIS A 96 2.47 -0.92 6.12
C HIS A 96 3.90 -1.47 6.12
N TYR A 97 4.20 -2.47 5.31
CA TYR A 97 5.56 -2.98 5.18
C TYR A 97 6.49 -2.06 4.41
N ILE A 98 5.96 -1.23 3.50
CA ILE A 98 6.77 -0.42 2.59
C ILE A 98 7.39 0.78 3.33
N GLN A 99 8.72 0.76 3.48
CA GLN A 99 9.49 1.82 4.14
C GLN A 99 10.41 2.57 3.18
N GLU A 100 11.02 1.85 2.24
CA GLU A 100 11.75 2.42 1.11
C GLU A 100 10.94 2.09 -0.14
N ALA A 101 10.51 3.12 -0.87
CA ALA A 101 9.70 3.00 -2.07
C ALA A 101 10.47 3.57 -3.27
N ASP A 102 11.05 2.70 -4.09
CA ASP A 102 11.71 3.09 -5.35
C ASP A 102 10.75 2.86 -6.52
N PHE A 103 10.14 3.96 -6.99
CA PHE A 103 9.20 3.94 -8.09
C PHE A 103 9.85 4.33 -9.42
N VAL A 104 11.18 4.50 -9.50
CA VAL A 104 11.88 4.99 -10.71
C VAL A 104 11.51 4.20 -11.97
N LYS A 105 11.30 2.89 -11.82
CA LYS A 105 10.97 1.95 -12.91
C LYS A 105 9.48 1.68 -13.09
N ASP A 106 8.61 2.55 -12.57
CA ASP A 106 7.18 2.37 -12.71
C ASP A 106 6.80 2.22 -14.18
N SER A 107 6.01 1.19 -14.45
CA SER A 107 5.44 0.90 -15.76
C SER A 107 6.45 0.64 -16.88
N GLU A 108 7.76 0.53 -16.58
CA GLU A 108 8.80 0.19 -17.56
C GLU A 108 8.55 -1.21 -18.16
N ILE A 109 8.00 -2.13 -17.36
CA ILE A 109 7.65 -3.50 -17.79
C ILE A 109 6.40 -3.51 -18.69
N SER A 110 5.42 -2.65 -18.37
CA SER A 110 4.12 -2.61 -19.03
C SER A 110 4.05 -1.66 -20.22
N MET A 111 5.05 -0.80 -20.41
CA MET A 111 5.03 0.21 -21.47
C MET A 111 4.99 -0.42 -22.86
N GLY A 112 4.05 0.04 -23.69
CA GLY A 112 3.76 -0.51 -25.01
C GLY A 112 3.18 -1.92 -25.00
N LYS A 113 2.76 -2.45 -23.84
CA LYS A 113 2.09 -3.75 -23.72
C LYS A 113 0.59 -3.56 -23.61
N PRO A 114 -0.20 -4.49 -24.19
CA PRO A 114 -1.64 -4.50 -23.98
C PRO A 114 -1.98 -4.60 -22.49
N ARG A 115 -3.11 -4.00 -22.09
CA ARG A 115 -3.60 -4.01 -20.71
C ARG A 115 -3.64 -5.41 -20.08
N ASP A 116 -4.08 -6.41 -20.84
CA ASP A 116 -4.23 -7.79 -20.37
C ASP A 116 -2.90 -8.48 -20.02
N PHE A 117 -1.77 -7.87 -20.41
CA PHE A 117 -0.43 -8.28 -20.00
C PHE A 117 -0.16 -7.98 -18.52
N VAL A 118 -0.71 -6.88 -18.01
CA VAL A 118 -0.42 -6.31 -16.69
C VAL A 118 -1.50 -6.67 -15.67
N THR A 119 -2.72 -6.87 -16.14
CA THR A 119 -3.88 -7.10 -15.29
C THR A 119 -4.93 -7.96 -15.96
N ASP A 120 -5.72 -8.70 -15.18
CA ASP A 120 -7.01 -9.24 -15.60
C ASP A 120 -8.17 -8.34 -15.10
N GLY A 121 -9.41 -8.71 -15.45
CA GLY A 121 -10.60 -7.94 -15.08
C GLY A 121 -10.95 -7.96 -13.58
N SER A 122 -10.38 -8.88 -12.78
CA SER A 122 -10.67 -8.95 -11.34
C SER A 122 -10.03 -7.80 -10.56
N HIS A 123 -8.88 -7.31 -11.03
CA HIS A 123 -8.19 -6.17 -10.45
C HIS A 123 -8.90 -4.83 -10.67
N ASP A 124 -9.71 -4.71 -11.73
CA ASP A 124 -10.50 -3.51 -12.00
C ASP A 124 -11.50 -3.24 -10.87
N GLU A 125 -12.18 -4.29 -10.41
CA GLU A 125 -13.14 -4.17 -9.31
C GLU A 125 -12.45 -3.77 -8.01
N ALA A 126 -11.30 -4.38 -7.70
CA ALA A 126 -10.49 -4.02 -6.55
C ALA A 126 -10.03 -2.55 -6.61
N MET A 127 -9.59 -2.09 -7.79
CA MET A 127 -9.18 -0.71 -8.01
C MET A 127 -10.35 0.27 -7.83
N MET A 128 -11.51 -0.01 -8.42
CA MET A 128 -12.69 0.83 -8.27
C MET A 128 -13.13 0.97 -6.81
N ARG A 129 -13.16 -0.15 -6.06
CA ARG A 129 -13.49 -0.14 -4.62
C ARG A 129 -12.50 0.69 -3.82
N MET A 130 -11.21 0.56 -4.10
CA MET A 130 -10.16 1.38 -3.48
C MET A 130 -10.37 2.86 -3.76
N LEU A 131 -10.51 3.26 -5.03
CA LEU A 131 -10.70 4.65 -5.42
C LEU A 131 -11.97 5.25 -4.77
N ALA A 132 -13.08 4.52 -4.78
CA ALA A 132 -14.36 4.97 -4.23
C ALA A 132 -14.33 5.22 -2.71
N GLY A 133 -13.55 4.42 -1.96
CA GLY A 133 -13.38 4.55 -0.50
C GLY A 133 -12.24 5.46 -0.06
N SER A 134 -11.49 6.05 -1.00
CA SER A 134 -10.22 6.70 -0.72
C SER A 134 -10.28 8.22 -0.54
N HIS A 135 -9.07 8.77 -0.36
CA HIS A 135 -8.73 10.18 -0.27
C HIS A 135 -9.04 11.02 -1.52
N ILE A 136 -9.45 10.43 -2.64
CA ILE A 136 -9.73 11.17 -3.88
C ILE A 136 -10.83 12.22 -3.67
N LYS A 137 -11.92 11.85 -2.98
CA LYS A 137 -12.99 12.81 -2.65
C LYS A 137 -12.50 13.95 -1.76
N GLN A 138 -11.55 13.67 -0.86
CA GLN A 138 -10.98 14.69 0.03
C GLN A 138 -10.16 15.73 -0.74
N ALA A 139 -9.59 15.36 -1.90
CA ALA A 139 -8.95 16.28 -2.83
C ALA A 139 -9.94 17.03 -3.74
N GLY A 140 -11.26 16.84 -3.55
CA GLY A 140 -12.29 17.41 -4.41
C GLY A 140 -12.15 16.94 -5.85
N LEU A 141 -11.82 15.66 -6.04
CA LEU A 141 -11.72 14.99 -7.34
C LEU A 141 -12.83 13.93 -7.42
N ASP A 142 -13.32 13.64 -8.63
CA ASP A 142 -14.19 12.49 -8.87
C ASP A 142 -13.35 11.23 -9.11
N TRP A 143 -13.58 10.21 -8.30
CA TRP A 143 -12.91 8.93 -8.41
C TRP A 143 -13.26 8.19 -9.71
N LYS A 144 -14.45 8.43 -10.29
CA LYS A 144 -14.85 7.83 -11.57
C LYS A 144 -14.05 8.42 -12.72
N GLU A 145 -13.96 9.73 -12.79
CA GLU A 145 -13.13 10.42 -13.79
C GLU A 145 -11.66 10.05 -13.63
N TYR A 146 -11.18 9.99 -12.38
CA TYR A 146 -9.81 9.55 -12.07
C TYR A 146 -9.54 8.12 -12.55
N TRP A 147 -10.52 7.22 -12.38
CA TRP A 147 -10.43 5.83 -12.86
C TRP A 147 -10.40 5.75 -14.39
N VAL A 148 -11.24 6.53 -15.10
CA VAL A 148 -11.29 6.53 -16.57
C VAL A 148 -9.91 6.84 -17.16
N VAL A 149 -9.20 7.85 -16.62
CA VAL A 149 -7.86 8.19 -17.12
C VAL A 149 -6.85 7.06 -16.88
N ILE A 150 -6.94 6.37 -15.74
CA ILE A 150 -6.10 5.18 -15.50
C ILE A 150 -6.41 4.08 -16.51
N GLN A 151 -7.68 3.86 -16.84
CA GLN A 151 -8.07 2.85 -17.83
C GLN A 151 -7.55 3.21 -19.22
N GLU A 152 -7.63 4.47 -19.63
CA GLU A 152 -7.08 4.96 -20.90
C GLU A 152 -5.57 4.73 -20.97
N ASP A 153 -4.84 5.14 -19.93
CA ASP A 153 -3.39 4.92 -19.85
C ASP A 153 -3.04 3.42 -19.95
N LEU A 154 -3.78 2.55 -19.25
CA LEU A 154 -3.56 1.11 -19.30
C LEU A 154 -3.91 0.50 -20.67
N ASN A 155 -5.01 0.93 -21.28
CA ASN A 155 -5.45 0.45 -22.60
C ASN A 155 -4.43 0.82 -23.68
N ASP A 156 -3.83 2.01 -23.58
CA ASP A 156 -2.80 2.48 -24.51
C ASP A 156 -1.39 1.93 -24.19
N GLY A 157 -1.25 1.14 -23.13
CA GLY A 157 0.05 0.64 -22.67
C GLY A 157 1.00 1.77 -22.25
N ARG A 158 0.46 2.87 -21.72
CA ARG A 158 1.23 4.05 -21.28
C ARG A 158 1.45 4.03 -19.76
N TYR A 159 2.44 4.80 -19.32
CA TYR A 159 2.68 5.03 -17.89
C TYR A 159 1.55 5.89 -17.30
N SER A 160 0.83 5.37 -16.30
CA SER A 160 -0.25 6.10 -15.63
C SER A 160 0.25 6.84 -14.40
N GLN A 161 0.36 8.17 -14.52
CA GLN A 161 0.67 9.04 -13.40
C GLN A 161 -0.46 9.11 -12.37
N HIS A 162 -1.70 8.87 -12.80
CA HIS A 162 -2.85 8.78 -11.91
C HIS A 162 -2.73 7.57 -10.99
N ALA A 163 -2.38 6.40 -11.53
CA ALA A 163 -2.13 5.21 -10.73
C ALA A 163 -0.92 5.41 -9.79
N ALA A 164 0.17 5.96 -10.30
CA ALA A 164 1.38 6.19 -9.49
C ALA A 164 1.10 7.16 -8.33
N ALA A 165 0.45 8.30 -8.58
CA ALA A 165 0.10 9.26 -7.53
C ALA A 165 -0.85 8.65 -6.50
N PHE A 166 -1.86 7.90 -6.94
CA PHE A 166 -2.77 7.24 -6.02
C PHE A 166 -2.05 6.20 -5.15
N ALA A 167 -1.16 5.38 -5.74
CA ALA A 167 -0.36 4.42 -5.01
C ALA A 167 0.46 5.09 -3.89
N LEU A 168 1.05 6.26 -4.14
CA LEU A 168 1.81 7.01 -3.12
C LEU A 168 0.93 7.42 -1.92
N THR A 169 -0.36 7.70 -2.13
CA THR A 169 -1.29 8.04 -1.05
C THR A 169 -1.62 6.88 -0.11
N LEU A 170 -1.29 5.64 -0.53
CA LEU A 170 -1.61 4.43 0.22
C LEU A 170 -0.46 3.97 1.14
N LEU A 171 0.69 4.65 1.15
CA LEU A 171 1.90 4.15 1.82
C LEU A 171 2.19 4.90 3.13
N PRO A 172 1.69 4.44 4.28
CA PRO A 172 1.76 5.18 5.54
C PRO A 172 3.17 5.29 6.15
N ASN A 173 4.07 4.36 5.82
CA ASN A 173 5.36 4.18 6.50
C ASN A 173 6.59 4.51 5.65
N VAL A 174 6.39 5.15 4.50
CA VAL A 174 7.50 5.48 3.60
C VAL A 174 8.39 6.54 4.23
N LYS A 175 9.68 6.22 4.31
CA LYS A 175 10.77 7.07 4.79
C LYS A 175 11.66 7.57 3.65
N PHE A 176 11.78 6.77 2.60
CA PHE A 176 12.57 7.08 1.41
C PHE A 176 11.73 6.83 0.17
N LEU A 177 11.68 7.83 -0.72
CA LEU A 177 10.88 7.80 -1.94
C LEU A 177 11.75 8.15 -3.15
N GLY A 178 11.89 7.22 -4.08
CA GLY A 178 12.35 7.48 -5.44
C GLY A 178 11.14 7.68 -6.35
N LEU A 179 10.97 8.87 -6.92
CA LEU A 179 9.88 9.15 -7.84
C LEU A 179 10.06 8.44 -9.19
N PRO A 180 8.96 8.13 -9.91
CA PRO A 180 9.03 7.63 -11.27
C PRO A 180 9.92 8.46 -12.19
N LYS A 181 10.67 7.80 -13.07
CA LYS A 181 11.60 8.46 -14.01
C LYS A 181 10.92 9.54 -14.87
N TRP A 182 9.66 9.32 -15.22
CA TRP A 182 8.86 10.21 -16.06
C TRP A 182 7.83 11.01 -15.25
N TRP A 183 8.09 11.26 -13.96
CA TRP A 183 7.20 12.01 -13.09
C TRP A 183 7.03 13.46 -13.54
N LYS A 184 5.83 13.78 -14.05
CA LYS A 184 5.36 15.10 -14.48
C LYS A 184 3.84 15.15 -14.29
N PRO A 185 3.35 15.17 -13.03
CA PRO A 185 1.95 14.88 -12.74
C PRO A 185 1.03 15.92 -13.40
N PRO A 186 -0.05 15.49 -14.07
CA PRO A 186 -1.14 16.37 -14.47
C PRO A 186 -1.84 16.98 -13.25
N ALA A 187 -2.70 17.97 -13.48
CA ALA A 187 -3.35 18.74 -12.42
C ALA A 187 -4.10 17.88 -11.37
N ALA A 188 -4.78 16.80 -11.78
CA ALA A 188 -5.52 15.96 -10.84
C ALA A 188 -4.60 15.13 -9.91
N PRO A 189 -3.61 14.37 -10.40
CA PRO A 189 -2.59 13.73 -9.57
C PRO A 189 -1.83 14.71 -8.66
N ASP A 190 -1.48 15.88 -9.17
CA ASP A 190 -0.76 16.92 -8.41
C ASP A 190 -1.62 17.43 -7.23
N LYS A 191 -2.89 17.78 -7.50
CA LYS A 191 -3.86 18.18 -6.48
C LYS A 191 -4.08 17.12 -5.42
N LEU A 192 -4.12 15.83 -5.81
CA LEU A 192 -4.24 14.71 -4.88
C LEU A 192 -3.05 14.67 -3.91
N ILE A 193 -1.83 14.74 -4.44
CA ILE A 193 -0.60 14.72 -3.62
C ILE A 193 -0.54 15.93 -2.69
N ASP A 194 -0.82 17.14 -3.19
CA ASP A 194 -0.83 18.36 -2.39
C ASP A 194 -1.84 18.31 -1.24
N THR A 195 -3.03 17.76 -1.51
CA THR A 195 -4.05 17.57 -0.47
C THR A 195 -3.54 16.62 0.62
N MET A 196 -2.87 15.52 0.24
CA MET A 196 -2.34 14.56 1.20
C MET A 196 -1.18 15.15 2.02
N ILE A 197 -0.27 15.90 1.39
CA ILE A 197 0.81 16.61 2.08
C ILE A 197 0.23 17.61 3.09
N SER A 198 -0.77 18.39 2.69
CA SER A 198 -1.43 19.36 3.55
C SER A 198 -2.09 18.69 4.75
N LYS A 199 -2.80 17.58 4.53
CA LYS A 199 -3.42 16.78 5.58
C LYS A 199 -2.39 16.20 6.55
N ALA A 200 -1.29 15.65 6.04
CA ALA A 200 -0.22 15.11 6.87
C ALA A 200 0.39 16.19 7.78
N ARG A 201 0.69 17.38 7.23
CA ARG A 201 1.21 18.52 7.99
C ARG A 201 0.24 19.00 9.07
N ASN A 202 -1.05 19.05 8.78
CA ASN A 202 -2.07 19.46 9.75
C ASN A 202 -2.26 18.43 10.89
N ASN A 203 -2.12 17.13 10.59
CA ASN A 203 -2.15 16.10 11.63
C ASN A 203 -0.91 16.17 12.54
N LEU A 204 0.26 16.50 11.97
CA LEU A 204 1.49 16.74 12.75
C LEU A 204 1.35 17.96 13.67
N SER A 205 0.77 19.07 13.21
CA SER A 205 0.58 20.26 14.06
C SER A 205 -0.41 20.02 15.20
N CYS A 206 -1.46 19.22 14.97
CA CYS A 206 -2.45 18.89 15.99
C CYS A 206 -1.89 17.99 17.11
N ASN A 207 -0.97 17.08 16.79
CA ASN A 207 -0.29 16.24 17.79
C ASN A 207 0.66 17.05 18.68
N THR A 208 1.31 18.08 18.13
CA THR A 208 2.16 19.01 18.92
C THR A 208 1.32 19.87 19.87
N CYS A 209 0.11 20.28 19.48
CA CYS A 209 -0.80 21.01 20.36
C CYS A 209 -1.37 20.16 21.52
N LEU A 210 -1.53 18.84 21.31
CA LEU A 210 -1.98 17.93 22.37
C LEU A 210 -0.87 17.60 23.37
N ALA A 211 0.40 17.54 22.92
CA ALA A 211 1.55 17.38 23.82
C ALA A 211 1.75 18.59 24.77
N GLN A 212 1.28 19.78 24.39
CA GLN A 212 1.36 20.99 25.23
C GLN A 212 0.20 21.13 26.23
N ARG A 213 -0.82 20.25 26.21
CA ARG A 213 -1.95 20.28 27.16
C ARG A 213 -1.88 19.25 28.28
N SER A 214 -0.85 18.41 28.31
CA SER A 214 -0.62 17.40 29.37
C SER A 214 0.44 17.79 30.40
N GLU A 215 0.96 19.02 30.36
CA GLU A 215 1.92 19.57 31.34
C GLU A 215 1.36 20.80 32.09
N GLY A 216 0.03 20.86 32.28
CA GLY A 216 -0.65 21.90 33.07
C GLY A 216 -1.32 21.33 34.31
#